data_AF-A0A1E3NWM8-F1
#
_entry.id   AF-A0A1E3NWM8-F1
#
_cell.length_a   1.000
_cell.length_b   1.000
_cell.length_c   1.000
_cell.angle_alpha   90.00
_cell.angle_beta   90.00
_cell.angle_gamma   90.00
#
_symmetry.space_group_name_H-M   'P 1'
#
loop_
_entity.id
_entity.type
_entity.pdbx_description
1 polymer ?
#
loop_
_entity_poly.entity_id
_entity_poly.type
_entity_poly.pdbx_seq_one_letter_code
_entity_poly.pdbx_strand_id
1 'polypeptide(L)'
;MIWSLPLLLIASTVSALDCSSEQLSPYRLKDSFTQVTSKSIISDTPPSKTNTTWYLNLCNQQEQIIEDCPKNSQICGVQTVLLPGESPIKTQIVSFGNGLNYNVLDANKSDISIKLDDSSWGSNSVSAQLEFHCAENEDVEIEWDYSNFVLKYTTPAACLKDDKSAPPAPPKDGDKDGDDKKKKDDSWGWFTWLFIILVLLFGGYIIFGAWITASKSPADFQDAVHDFVETLGNLAKSLPGFLKEIGQKIFGSENRGGYSAV
;
A
#
# COMPACT_ATOMS: atom_id res chain seq x y z
N MET A 1 22.64 22.12 -51.69
CA MET A 1 21.89 22.28 -50.42
C MET A 1 21.13 20.98 -50.21
N ILE A 2 21.77 19.98 -49.60
CA ILE A 2 21.20 18.64 -49.40
C ILE A 2 20.69 18.62 -47.97
N TRP A 3 19.37 18.73 -47.80
CA TRP A 3 18.72 18.58 -46.49
C TRP A 3 18.61 17.09 -46.18
N SER A 4 19.43 16.62 -45.25
CA SER A 4 19.30 15.32 -44.62
C SER A 4 18.09 15.32 -43.69
N LEU A 5 17.02 14.59 -44.06
CA LEU A 5 15.90 14.26 -43.18
C LEU A 5 16.40 13.34 -42.06
N PRO A 6 16.14 13.63 -40.77
CA PRO A 6 16.46 12.70 -39.71
C PRO A 6 15.43 11.56 -39.74
N LEU A 7 15.93 10.34 -39.93
CA LEU A 7 15.17 9.11 -39.78
C LEU A 7 14.79 8.96 -38.30
N LEU A 8 13.54 9.27 -37.96
CA LEU A 8 12.97 9.02 -36.63
C LEU A 8 12.83 7.51 -36.46
N LEU A 9 13.79 6.91 -35.75
CA LEU A 9 13.68 5.55 -35.22
C LEU A 9 12.57 5.54 -34.17
N ILE A 10 11.43 4.95 -34.52
CA ILE A 10 10.40 4.59 -33.55
C ILE A 10 10.97 3.43 -32.74
N ALA A 11 11.39 3.70 -31.50
CA ALA A 11 11.71 2.65 -30.56
C ALA A 11 10.40 1.92 -30.22
N SER A 12 10.21 0.73 -30.78
CA SER A 12 9.17 -0.18 -30.36
C SER A 12 9.51 -0.65 -28.94
N THR A 13 8.92 0.00 -27.95
CA THR A 13 8.96 -0.48 -26.56
C THR A 13 8.17 -1.79 -26.51
N VAL A 14 8.86 -2.92 -26.47
CA VAL A 14 8.22 -4.21 -26.26
C VAL A 14 7.83 -4.29 -24.78
N SER A 15 6.58 -3.96 -24.50
CA SER A 15 6.03 -3.96 -23.14
C SER A 15 5.70 -5.37 -22.68
N ALA A 16 5.83 -5.62 -21.37
CA ALA A 16 5.20 -6.77 -20.71
C ALA A 16 3.66 -6.70 -20.84
N LEU A 17 2.93 -7.57 -20.15
CA LEU A 17 1.46 -7.54 -20.10
C LEU A 17 0.93 -6.10 -19.92
N ASP A 18 0.13 -5.63 -20.88
CA ASP A 18 -0.43 -4.28 -20.82
C ASP A 18 -1.60 -4.24 -19.84
N CYS A 19 -1.28 -4.02 -18.57
CA CYS A 19 -2.26 -3.87 -17.50
C CYS A 19 -3.08 -2.57 -17.59
N SER A 20 -2.78 -1.69 -18.56
CA SER A 20 -3.57 -0.49 -18.86
C SER A 20 -4.61 -0.72 -19.97
N SER A 21 -4.66 -1.92 -20.55
CA SER A 21 -5.59 -2.24 -21.63
C SER A 21 -7.04 -2.05 -21.19
N GLU A 22 -7.94 -1.80 -22.16
CA GLU A 22 -9.37 -1.59 -21.89
C GLU A 22 -9.97 -2.72 -21.03
N GLN A 23 -9.56 -3.97 -21.28
CA GLN A 23 -10.03 -5.16 -20.58
C GLN A 23 -9.53 -5.25 -19.13
N LEU A 24 -8.33 -4.73 -18.83
CA LEU A 24 -7.71 -4.79 -17.49
C LEU A 24 -7.83 -3.47 -16.72
N SER A 25 -8.24 -2.39 -17.40
CA SER A 25 -8.44 -1.05 -16.84
C SER A 25 -9.39 -0.97 -15.63
N PRO A 26 -10.44 -1.81 -15.52
CA PRO A 26 -11.31 -1.81 -14.34
C PRO A 26 -10.60 -2.24 -13.06
N TYR A 27 -9.44 -2.90 -13.15
CA TYR A 27 -8.70 -3.45 -12.03
C TYR A 27 -7.47 -2.61 -11.69
N ARG A 28 -6.87 -2.84 -10.53
CA ARG A 28 -5.70 -2.08 -10.02
C ARG A 28 -4.36 -2.78 -10.25
N LEU A 29 -4.32 -3.73 -11.18
CA LEU A 29 -3.12 -4.52 -11.49
C LEU A 29 -1.91 -3.63 -11.83
N LYS A 30 -2.12 -2.55 -12.57
CA LYS A 30 -1.05 -1.59 -12.93
C LYS A 30 -0.33 -1.01 -11.72
N ASP A 31 -1.08 -0.69 -10.66
CA ASP A 31 -0.52 0.00 -9.48
C ASP A 31 0.26 -0.97 -8.59
N SER A 32 -0.20 -2.22 -8.50
CA SER A 32 0.40 -3.24 -7.64
C SER A 32 1.59 -3.97 -8.27
N PHE A 33 1.62 -4.13 -9.60
CA PHE A 33 2.66 -4.89 -10.30
C PHE A 33 3.69 -4.00 -11.02
N THR A 34 4.08 -2.90 -10.37
CA THR A 34 5.10 -1.98 -10.89
C THR A 34 6.54 -2.47 -10.66
N GLN A 35 6.74 -3.40 -9.73
CA GLN A 35 8.04 -3.95 -9.37
C GLN A 35 8.12 -5.44 -9.69
N VAL A 36 9.34 -5.93 -9.84
CA VAL A 36 9.57 -7.37 -10.05
C VAL A 36 9.44 -8.08 -8.71
N THR A 37 8.53 -9.04 -8.66
CA THR A 37 8.32 -9.91 -7.50
C THR A 37 9.01 -11.25 -7.76
N SER A 38 9.69 -11.81 -6.77
CA SER A 38 10.30 -13.14 -6.88
C SER A 38 9.71 -14.11 -5.85
N LYS A 39 9.41 -15.34 -6.28
CA LYS A 39 8.97 -16.43 -5.41
C LYS A 39 9.88 -17.64 -5.62
N SER A 40 10.46 -18.16 -4.55
CA SER A 40 11.28 -19.38 -4.59
C SER A 40 10.53 -20.55 -3.99
N ILE A 41 10.52 -21.67 -4.71
CA ILE A 41 9.90 -22.93 -4.30
C ILE A 41 11.00 -23.98 -4.19
N ILE A 42 11.18 -24.52 -2.99
CA ILE A 42 12.15 -25.58 -2.74
C ILE A 42 11.40 -26.90 -2.64
N SER A 43 11.82 -27.88 -3.44
CA SER A 43 11.29 -29.23 -3.44
C SER A 43 12.39 -30.24 -3.11
N ASP A 44 12.07 -31.23 -2.28
CA ASP A 44 13.01 -32.31 -1.99
C ASP A 44 13.11 -33.25 -3.20
N THR A 45 14.32 -33.40 -3.73
CA THR A 45 14.65 -34.27 -4.87
C THR A 45 15.81 -35.19 -4.49
N PRO A 46 15.61 -36.14 -3.55
CA PRO A 46 16.70 -36.92 -2.97
C PRO A 46 17.62 -37.53 -4.04
N PRO A 47 18.96 -37.47 -3.86
CA PRO A 47 19.70 -37.00 -2.67
C PRO A 47 19.88 -35.47 -2.57
N SER A 48 19.35 -34.72 -3.53
CA SER A 48 19.48 -33.26 -3.63
C SER A 48 18.22 -32.51 -3.18
N LYS A 49 18.26 -31.19 -3.24
CA LYS A 49 17.06 -30.33 -3.22
C LYS A 49 17.02 -29.50 -4.49
N THR A 50 15.84 -29.29 -5.03
CA THR A 50 15.65 -28.42 -6.20
C THR A 50 15.01 -27.12 -5.73
N ASN A 51 15.67 -25.99 -6.01
CA ASN A 51 15.11 -24.66 -5.80
C ASN A 51 14.72 -24.06 -7.15
N THR A 52 13.46 -23.70 -7.30
CA THR A 52 12.94 -23.01 -8.48
C THR A 52 12.54 -21.60 -8.09
N THR A 53 13.24 -20.61 -8.62
CA THR A 53 12.96 -19.19 -8.38
C THR A 53 12.26 -18.60 -9.60
N TRP A 54 11.04 -18.12 -9.40
CA TRP A 54 10.26 -17.42 -10.40
C TRP A 54 10.31 -15.93 -10.16
N TYR A 55 10.59 -15.17 -11.22
CA TYR A 55 10.59 -13.72 -11.27
C TYR A 55 9.41 -13.28 -12.13
N LEU A 56 8.57 -12.44 -11.55
CA LEU A 56 7.32 -11.96 -12.13
C LEU A 56 7.46 -10.45 -12.40
N ASN A 57 7.46 -10.10 -13.68
CA ASN A 57 7.51 -8.74 -14.18
C ASN A 57 6.28 -8.46 -15.06
N LEU A 58 5.12 -8.37 -14.42
CA LEU A 58 3.84 -8.40 -15.13
C LEU A 58 3.50 -7.07 -15.81
N CYS A 59 3.46 -5.96 -15.05
CA CYS A 59 3.00 -4.66 -15.58
C CYS A 59 4.12 -3.62 -15.78
N ASN A 60 5.38 -3.96 -15.49
CA ASN A 60 6.48 -3.01 -15.68
C ASN A 60 6.91 -2.96 -17.15
N GLN A 61 7.21 -1.76 -17.62
CA GLN A 61 7.72 -1.51 -18.97
C GLN A 61 9.25 -1.47 -19.03
N GLN A 62 9.93 -1.56 -17.88
CA GLN A 62 11.38 -1.49 -17.80
C GLN A 62 12.00 -2.89 -17.96
N GLU A 63 12.99 -3.00 -18.85
CA GLU A 63 13.89 -4.15 -18.92
C GLU A 63 14.67 -4.23 -17.59
N GLN A 64 14.36 -5.23 -16.77
CA GLN A 64 15.17 -5.54 -15.59
C GLN A 64 16.12 -6.67 -15.89
N ILE A 65 17.38 -6.46 -15.53
CA ILE A 65 18.43 -7.47 -15.64
C ILE A 65 18.30 -8.38 -14.43
N ILE A 66 17.49 -9.43 -14.57
CA ILE A 66 17.55 -10.57 -13.67
C ILE A 66 18.68 -11.45 -14.20
N GLU A 67 19.64 -11.78 -13.32
CA GLU A 67 20.77 -12.64 -13.68
C GLU A 67 20.24 -13.97 -14.26
N ASP A 68 20.85 -14.44 -15.35
CA ASP A 68 20.46 -15.63 -16.13
C ASP A 68 19.15 -15.56 -16.93
N CYS A 69 18.27 -14.59 -16.70
CA CYS A 69 17.06 -14.43 -17.48
C CYS A 69 17.31 -13.63 -18.78
N PRO A 70 16.61 -13.96 -19.89
CA PRO A 70 16.60 -13.11 -21.07
C PRO A 70 16.08 -11.69 -20.73
N LYS A 71 16.72 -10.65 -21.29
CA LYS A 71 16.47 -9.24 -20.94
C LYS A 71 15.02 -8.78 -21.12
N ASN A 72 14.29 -9.41 -22.03
CA ASN A 72 12.92 -9.08 -22.40
C ASN A 72 11.90 -10.07 -21.79
N SER A 73 12.17 -10.67 -20.63
CA SER A 73 11.23 -11.62 -20.01
C SER A 73 10.24 -10.91 -19.09
N GLN A 74 8.94 -11.17 -19.25
CA GLN A 74 7.91 -10.77 -18.29
C GLN A 74 7.73 -11.80 -17.18
N ILE A 75 8.02 -13.07 -17.45
CA ILE A 75 8.03 -14.15 -16.45
C ILE A 75 9.29 -14.97 -16.72
N CYS A 76 10.08 -15.22 -15.68
CA CYS A 76 11.29 -16.03 -15.79
C CYS A 76 11.40 -16.99 -14.62
N GLY A 77 11.63 -18.27 -14.89
CA GLY A 77 11.88 -19.31 -13.89
C GLY A 77 13.30 -19.82 -14.00
N VAL A 78 14.05 -19.81 -12.89
CA VAL A 78 15.41 -20.36 -12.81
C VAL A 78 15.40 -21.54 -11.83
N GLN A 79 15.71 -22.72 -12.34
CA GLN A 79 15.78 -23.95 -11.54
C GLN A 79 17.24 -24.29 -11.22
N THR A 80 17.52 -24.44 -9.94
CA THR A 80 18.84 -24.72 -9.39
C THR A 80 18.80 -25.96 -8.51
N VAL A 81 19.72 -26.89 -8.75
CA VAL A 81 19.90 -28.09 -7.94
C VAL A 81 20.94 -27.82 -6.86
N LEU A 82 20.59 -28.16 -5.62
CA LEU A 82 21.38 -28.00 -4.42
C LEU A 82 21.85 -29.37 -3.93
N LEU A 83 23.16 -29.59 -4.00
CA LEU A 83 23.83 -30.81 -3.56
C LEU A 83 24.58 -30.55 -2.24
N PRO A 84 24.55 -31.48 -1.27
CA PRO A 84 25.30 -31.30 -0.02
C PRO A 84 26.80 -31.17 -0.27
N GLY A 85 27.38 -30.02 0.08
CA GLY A 85 28.83 -29.77 -0.02
C GLY A 85 29.33 -29.33 -1.40
N GLU A 86 28.45 -29.15 -2.38
CA GLU A 86 28.79 -28.68 -3.73
C GLU A 86 28.16 -27.30 -4.03
N SER A 87 28.70 -26.61 -5.03
CA SER A 87 28.12 -25.36 -5.52
C SER A 87 26.78 -25.62 -6.22
N PRO A 88 25.78 -24.73 -6.07
CA PRO A 88 24.50 -24.84 -6.76
C PRO A 88 24.65 -24.95 -8.28
N ILE A 89 23.93 -25.88 -8.90
CA ILE A 89 23.98 -26.12 -10.35
C ILE A 89 22.68 -25.62 -10.97
N LYS A 90 22.77 -24.62 -11.85
CA LYS A 90 21.61 -24.14 -12.63
C LYS A 90 21.33 -25.16 -13.72
N THR A 91 20.08 -25.62 -13.79
CA THR A 91 19.68 -26.72 -14.69
C THR A 91 18.70 -26.28 -15.75
N GLN A 92 17.80 -25.34 -15.44
CA GLN A 92 16.76 -24.90 -16.35
C GLN A 92 16.49 -23.40 -16.20
N ILE A 93 16.26 -22.75 -17.34
CA ILE A 93 15.78 -21.37 -17.43
C ILE A 93 14.54 -21.42 -18.32
N VAL A 94 13.41 -20.98 -17.80
CA VAL A 94 12.13 -20.85 -18.53
C VAL A 94 11.83 -19.37 -18.63
N SER A 95 11.45 -18.89 -19.81
CA SER A 95 11.17 -17.47 -20.02
C SER A 95 9.95 -17.27 -20.92
N PHE A 96 9.11 -16.33 -20.50
CA PHE A 96 8.02 -15.78 -21.30
C PHE A 96 8.41 -14.35 -21.66
N GLY A 97 8.54 -14.08 -22.96
CA GLY A 97 8.94 -12.78 -23.46
C GLY A 97 7.87 -11.71 -23.25
N ASN A 98 8.31 -10.46 -23.22
CA ASN A 98 7.48 -9.28 -23.36
C ASN A 98 6.84 -9.26 -24.76
N GLY A 99 5.64 -8.71 -24.88
CA GLY A 99 4.92 -8.60 -26.15
C GLY A 99 4.27 -9.89 -26.65
N LEU A 100 4.24 -10.97 -25.84
CA LEU A 100 3.35 -12.09 -26.11
C LEU A 100 1.91 -11.59 -26.08
N ASN A 101 1.08 -12.01 -27.06
CA ASN A 101 -0.34 -11.70 -26.97
C ASN A 101 -0.93 -12.45 -25.78
N TYR A 102 -2.05 -11.93 -25.30
CA TYR A 102 -2.79 -12.54 -24.21
C TYR A 102 -4.27 -12.53 -24.53
N ASN A 103 -4.97 -13.51 -23.97
CA ASN A 103 -6.41 -13.61 -24.03
C ASN A 103 -6.94 -13.64 -22.61
N VAL A 104 -7.90 -12.77 -22.31
CA VAL A 104 -8.65 -12.82 -21.05
C VAL A 104 -9.71 -13.92 -21.20
N LEU A 105 -9.53 -15.00 -20.45
CA LEU A 105 -10.41 -16.18 -20.48
C LEU A 105 -11.68 -15.96 -19.67
N ASP A 106 -11.54 -15.36 -18.49
CA ASP A 106 -12.62 -14.96 -17.60
C ASP A 106 -12.26 -13.65 -16.91
N ALA A 107 -13.24 -12.77 -16.77
CA ALA A 107 -13.12 -11.51 -16.07
C ALA A 107 -14.46 -11.22 -15.38
N ASN A 108 -14.48 -11.43 -14.08
CA ASN A 108 -15.64 -11.21 -13.25
C ASN A 108 -15.31 -10.20 -12.12
N LYS A 109 -16.18 -10.03 -11.13
CA LYS A 109 -15.96 -9.07 -10.04
C LYS A 109 -14.82 -9.48 -9.08
N SER A 110 -14.57 -10.78 -8.95
CA SER A 110 -13.61 -11.38 -8.01
C SER A 110 -12.40 -12.01 -8.70
N ASP A 111 -12.50 -12.45 -9.94
CA ASP A 111 -11.51 -13.31 -10.59
C ASP A 111 -11.21 -12.81 -12.00
N ILE A 112 -9.93 -12.89 -12.36
CA ILE A 112 -9.43 -12.58 -13.70
C ILE A 112 -8.49 -13.71 -14.11
N SER A 113 -8.78 -14.36 -15.23
CA SER A 113 -7.92 -15.39 -15.80
C SER A 113 -7.38 -14.91 -17.14
N ILE A 114 -6.06 -14.79 -17.24
CA ILE A 114 -5.35 -14.32 -18.42
C ILE A 114 -4.48 -15.47 -18.93
N LYS A 115 -4.63 -15.84 -20.19
CA LYS A 115 -3.73 -16.80 -20.85
C LYS A 115 -2.80 -16.06 -21.79
N LEU A 116 -1.50 -16.26 -21.61
CA LEU A 116 -0.47 -15.79 -22.52
C LEU A 116 -0.32 -16.79 -23.68
N ASP A 117 0.07 -16.28 -24.85
CA ASP A 117 0.46 -17.10 -25.99
C ASP A 117 1.64 -18.02 -25.64
N ASP A 118 1.75 -19.11 -26.38
CA ASP A 118 2.80 -20.09 -26.19
C ASP A 118 4.19 -19.49 -26.48
N SER A 119 5.13 -19.75 -25.58
CA SER A 119 6.53 -19.38 -25.70
C SER A 119 7.38 -20.60 -26.08
N SER A 120 8.43 -20.38 -26.88
CA SER A 120 9.37 -21.45 -27.22
C SER A 120 10.32 -21.72 -26.06
N TRP A 121 10.43 -22.99 -25.65
CA TRP A 121 11.40 -23.46 -24.65
C TRP A 121 12.17 -24.67 -25.17
N GLY A 122 13.33 -24.41 -25.77
CA GLY A 122 14.12 -25.44 -26.45
C GLY A 122 13.35 -26.01 -27.64
N SER A 123 13.05 -27.31 -27.61
CA SER A 123 12.23 -27.99 -28.63
C SER A 123 10.73 -28.01 -28.32
N ASN A 124 10.34 -27.53 -27.14
CA ASN A 124 8.96 -27.56 -26.66
C ASN A 124 8.34 -26.16 -26.75
N SER A 125 7.01 -26.11 -26.76
CA SER A 125 6.23 -24.89 -26.53
C SER A 125 5.63 -24.94 -25.14
N VAL A 126 5.73 -23.85 -24.39
CA VAL A 126 5.21 -23.73 -23.04
C VAL A 126 4.18 -22.61 -22.98
N SER A 127 3.09 -22.83 -22.25
CA SER A 127 2.02 -21.85 -22.08
C SER A 127 2.04 -21.27 -20.66
N ALA A 128 1.49 -20.07 -20.50
CA ALA A 128 1.35 -19.43 -19.19
C ALA A 128 -0.08 -18.94 -18.95
N GLN A 129 -0.61 -19.23 -17.76
CA GLN A 129 -1.91 -18.82 -17.29
C GLN A 129 -1.76 -18.06 -15.97
N LEU A 130 -2.33 -16.86 -15.91
CA LEU A 130 -2.31 -15.98 -14.75
C LEU A 130 -3.74 -15.88 -14.22
N GLU A 131 -3.95 -16.32 -12.99
CA GLU A 131 -5.22 -16.31 -12.28
C GLU A 131 -5.11 -15.34 -11.12
N PHE A 132 -5.84 -14.23 -11.20
CA PHE A 132 -5.90 -13.23 -10.14
C PHE A 132 -7.21 -13.39 -9.38
N HIS A 133 -7.11 -13.54 -8.06
CA HIS A 133 -8.26 -13.61 -7.16
C HIS A 133 -8.30 -12.36 -6.26
N CYS A 134 -9.46 -11.72 -6.18
CA CYS A 134 -9.73 -10.56 -5.33
C CYS A 134 -9.97 -11.03 -3.90
N ALA A 135 -9.01 -10.75 -3.03
CA ALA A 135 -9.19 -10.84 -1.59
C ALA A 135 -8.37 -9.75 -0.89
N GLU A 136 -8.67 -9.47 0.37
CA GLU A 136 -7.90 -8.51 1.18
C GLU A 136 -6.49 -9.00 1.48
N ASN A 137 -6.32 -10.31 1.61
CA ASN A 137 -5.03 -10.94 1.86
C ASN A 137 -4.26 -11.13 0.55
N GLU A 138 -2.94 -11.03 0.63
CA GLU A 138 -2.06 -11.35 -0.48
C GLU A 138 -1.53 -12.77 -0.33
N ASP A 139 -1.71 -13.57 -1.38
CA ASP A 139 -1.12 -14.90 -1.47
C ASP A 139 -0.70 -15.21 -2.91
N VAL A 140 0.38 -15.98 -3.05
CA VAL A 140 0.97 -16.31 -4.35
C VAL A 140 1.35 -17.78 -4.38
N GLU A 141 0.65 -18.52 -5.23
CA GLU A 141 0.92 -19.91 -5.56
C GLU A 141 1.36 -20.02 -7.02
N ILE A 142 2.34 -20.88 -7.27
CA ILE A 142 2.87 -21.12 -8.62
C ILE A 142 2.91 -22.62 -8.84
N GLU A 143 2.31 -23.05 -9.93
CA GLU A 143 2.34 -24.42 -10.42
C GLU A 143 3.11 -24.49 -11.75
N TRP A 144 4.01 -25.47 -11.85
CA TRP A 144 4.83 -25.70 -13.04
C TRP A 144 4.91 -27.20 -13.31
N ASP A 145 4.45 -27.62 -14.48
CA ASP A 145 4.39 -29.03 -14.90
C ASP A 145 5.31 -29.34 -16.12
N TYR A 146 6.25 -28.44 -16.44
CA TYR A 146 7.12 -28.46 -17.63
C TYR A 146 6.46 -28.12 -18.97
N SER A 147 5.16 -27.84 -19.00
CA SER A 147 4.39 -27.45 -20.19
C SER A 147 3.59 -26.17 -19.96
N ASN A 148 3.03 -26.01 -18.77
CA ASN A 148 2.09 -25.00 -18.37
C ASN A 148 2.59 -24.38 -17.08
N PHE A 149 2.76 -23.06 -17.12
CA PHE A 149 2.98 -22.25 -15.95
C PHE A 149 1.64 -21.68 -15.50
N VAL A 150 1.24 -21.95 -14.26
CA VAL A 150 0.02 -21.38 -13.68
C VAL A 150 0.39 -20.55 -12.47
N LEU A 151 0.13 -19.25 -12.54
CA LEU A 151 0.27 -18.31 -11.43
C LEU A 151 -1.11 -18.09 -10.83
N LYS A 152 -1.29 -18.40 -9.55
CA LYS A 152 -2.47 -18.03 -8.77
C LYS A 152 -2.07 -16.93 -7.81
N TYR A 153 -2.55 -15.72 -8.06
CA TYR A 153 -2.24 -14.53 -7.29
C TYR A 153 -3.49 -14.00 -6.64
N THR A 154 -3.63 -14.23 -5.33
CA THR A 154 -4.65 -13.59 -4.52
C THR A 154 -4.15 -12.21 -4.12
N THR A 155 -4.85 -11.15 -4.53
CA THR A 155 -4.47 -9.77 -4.22
C THR A 155 -5.68 -8.84 -4.27
N PRO A 156 -5.74 -7.81 -3.43
CA PRO A 156 -6.79 -6.82 -3.54
C PRO A 156 -6.70 -5.98 -4.82
N ALA A 157 -5.57 -6.01 -5.52
CA ALA A 157 -5.39 -5.35 -6.81
C ALA A 157 -6.30 -5.92 -7.91
N ALA A 158 -6.69 -7.19 -7.76
CA ALA A 158 -7.58 -7.91 -8.66
C ALA A 158 -9.05 -7.52 -8.45
N CYS A 159 -9.36 -6.73 -7.43
CA CYS A 159 -10.70 -6.20 -7.22
C CYS A 159 -11.00 -5.04 -8.17
N LEU A 160 -12.27 -4.89 -8.56
CA LEU A 160 -12.71 -3.76 -9.36
C LEU A 160 -12.45 -2.43 -8.63
N LYS A 161 -12.07 -1.40 -9.39
CA LYS A 161 -11.97 -0.03 -8.91
C LYS A 161 -13.38 0.49 -8.59
N ASP A 162 -13.78 0.44 -7.33
CA ASP A 162 -14.90 1.26 -6.87
C ASP A 162 -14.48 2.74 -6.93
N ASP A 163 -15.33 3.61 -7.49
CA ASP A 163 -15.12 5.06 -7.68
C ASP A 163 -14.81 5.85 -6.38
N LYS A 164 -14.79 5.20 -5.21
CA LYS A 164 -14.55 5.81 -3.89
C LYS A 164 -13.50 5.13 -3.01
N SER A 165 -12.79 4.11 -3.49
CA SER A 165 -11.89 3.34 -2.62
C SER A 165 -10.43 3.68 -2.92
N ALA A 166 -9.68 4.15 -1.94
CA ALA A 166 -8.22 4.20 -2.02
C ALA A 166 -7.64 2.76 -2.03
N PRO A 167 -6.39 2.54 -2.49
CA PRO A 167 -5.77 1.22 -2.46
C PRO A 167 -5.80 0.66 -1.03
N PRO A 168 -6.18 -0.61 -0.82
CA PRO A 168 -6.04 -1.24 0.48
C PRO A 168 -4.56 -1.27 0.86
N ALA A 169 -4.27 -0.91 2.11
CA ALA A 169 -2.92 -0.89 2.64
C ALA A 169 -2.40 -2.32 2.84
N PRO A 170 -1.08 -2.56 2.74
CA PRO A 170 -0.50 -3.88 2.96
C PRO A 170 -0.83 -4.41 4.38
N PRO A 171 -0.97 -5.74 4.55
CA PRO A 171 -1.42 -6.33 5.80
C PRO A 171 -0.41 -6.05 6.92
N LYS A 172 -0.95 -5.70 8.10
CA LYS A 172 -0.19 -5.68 9.35
C LYS A 172 -0.28 -7.06 9.98
N ASP A 173 0.86 -7.73 10.14
CA ASP A 173 0.98 -8.97 10.90
C ASP A 173 0.46 -8.78 12.32
N GLY A 174 -0.55 -9.56 12.73
CA GLY A 174 -0.95 -9.64 14.13
C GLY A 174 -2.41 -10.00 14.40
N ASP A 175 -2.59 -11.28 14.71
CA ASP A 175 -3.60 -11.85 15.61
C ASP A 175 -4.97 -12.35 15.11
N LYS A 176 -5.29 -13.50 15.69
CA LYS A 176 -6.40 -14.43 15.45
C LYS A 176 -7.74 -13.94 15.99
N ASP A 177 -8.78 -14.46 15.33
CA ASP A 177 -10.13 -14.80 15.80
C ASP A 177 -10.99 -13.71 16.46
N GLY A 178 -12.14 -13.43 15.84
CA GLY A 178 -13.25 -12.82 16.54
C GLY A 178 -14.30 -12.19 15.62
N ASP A 179 -15.42 -12.89 15.52
CA ASP A 179 -16.70 -12.52 14.94
C ASP A 179 -17.17 -11.07 15.17
N ASP A 180 -17.98 -10.58 14.23
CA ASP A 180 -18.90 -9.44 14.33
C ASP A 180 -18.44 -8.15 15.02
N LYS A 181 -18.14 -7.13 14.20
CA LYS A 181 -18.94 -5.88 14.16
C LYS A 181 -18.28 -4.87 13.22
N LYS A 182 -19.08 -4.41 12.27
CA LYS A 182 -18.96 -3.14 11.54
C LYS A 182 -18.60 -2.01 12.51
N LYS A 183 -17.31 -1.76 12.73
CA LYS A 183 -16.85 -0.54 13.40
C LYS A 183 -16.53 0.46 12.31
N LYS A 184 -17.46 1.40 12.14
CA LYS A 184 -17.18 2.70 11.54
C LYS A 184 -16.05 3.32 12.35
N ASP A 185 -14.89 3.44 11.74
CA ASP A 185 -13.81 4.27 12.24
C ASP A 185 -14.26 5.73 12.08
N ASP A 186 -14.59 6.31 13.24
CA ASP A 186 -15.04 7.68 13.40
C ASP A 186 -14.02 8.64 12.77
N SER A 187 -14.48 9.35 11.74
CA SER A 187 -13.75 10.40 11.06
C SER A 187 -13.50 11.58 12.00
N TRP A 188 -12.38 11.57 12.73
CA TRP A 188 -11.91 12.70 13.54
C TRP A 188 -10.98 13.63 12.74
N GLY A 189 -11.29 13.84 11.46
CA GLY A 189 -10.38 14.42 10.47
C GLY A 189 -10.40 15.94 10.32
N TRP A 190 -11.40 16.65 10.86
CA TRP A 190 -11.51 18.12 10.72
C TRP A 190 -11.42 18.85 12.06
N PHE A 191 -12.10 18.36 13.10
CA PHE A 191 -12.14 19.06 14.39
C PHE A 191 -10.76 19.14 15.05
N THR A 192 -9.96 18.08 14.96
CA THR A 192 -8.58 18.05 15.48
C THR A 192 -7.68 19.01 14.72
N TRP A 193 -7.82 19.09 13.39
CA TRP A 193 -7.01 19.99 12.58
C TRP A 193 -7.39 21.47 12.80
N LEU A 194 -8.68 21.78 12.92
CA LEU A 194 -9.17 23.10 13.32
C LEU A 194 -8.66 23.47 14.71
N PHE A 195 -8.69 22.54 15.66
CA PHE A 195 -8.19 22.75 17.02
C PHE A 195 -6.67 23.01 17.03
N ILE A 196 -5.90 22.23 16.27
CA ILE A 196 -4.45 22.45 16.10
C ILE A 196 -4.17 23.83 15.51
N ILE A 197 -4.90 24.26 14.48
CA ILE A 197 -4.75 25.60 13.88
C ILE A 197 -5.10 26.70 14.89
N LEU A 198 -6.19 26.53 15.66
CA LEU A 198 -6.59 27.48 16.69
C LEU A 198 -5.49 27.65 17.74
N VAL A 199 -4.91 26.55 18.23
CA VAL A 199 -3.82 26.60 19.21
C VAL A 199 -2.57 27.26 18.62
N LEU A 200 -2.22 26.96 17.36
CA LEU A 200 -1.08 27.59 16.68
C LEU A 200 -1.30 29.10 16.46
N LEU A 201 -2.51 29.54 16.13
CA LEU A 201 -2.82 30.96 16.01
C LEU A 201 -2.75 31.69 17.36
N PHE A 202 -3.25 31.08 18.44
CA PHE A 202 -3.10 31.63 19.79
C PHE A 202 -1.63 31.70 20.21
N GLY A 203 -0.86 30.64 19.94
CA GLY A 203 0.58 30.61 20.21
C GLY A 203 1.33 31.70 19.43
N GLY A 204 1.07 31.83 18.13
CA GLY A 204 1.63 32.87 17.29
C GLY A 204 1.25 34.29 17.74
N TYR A 205 -0.01 34.49 18.14
CA TYR A 205 -0.50 35.77 18.66
C TYR A 205 0.22 36.18 19.95
N ILE A 206 0.42 35.24 20.89
CA ILE A 206 1.14 35.52 22.15
C ILE A 206 2.61 35.84 21.86
N ILE A 207 3.29 35.07 21.01
CA ILE A 207 4.70 35.31 20.68
C ILE A 207 4.87 36.67 19.98
N PHE A 208 4.02 36.98 19.02
CA PHE A 208 4.10 38.24 18.27
C PHE A 208 3.72 39.45 19.13
N GLY A 209 2.68 39.32 19.96
CA GLY A 209 2.29 40.34 20.93
C GLY A 209 3.37 40.58 21.97
N ALA A 210 3.98 39.51 22.50
CA ALA A 210 5.08 39.62 23.45
C ALA A 210 6.31 40.26 22.82
N TRP A 211 6.62 39.94 21.56
CA TRP A 211 7.72 40.56 20.82
C TRP A 211 7.48 42.06 20.58
N ILE A 212 6.28 42.49 20.17
CA ILE A 212 5.96 43.92 19.98
C ILE A 212 6.03 44.69 21.30
N THR A 213 5.51 44.12 22.39
CA THR A 213 5.56 44.76 23.71
C THR A 213 6.99 44.80 24.26
N ALA A 214 7.76 43.71 24.13
CA ALA A 214 9.16 43.66 24.55
C ALA A 214 10.06 44.60 23.73
N SER A 215 9.73 44.81 22.45
CA SER A 215 10.44 45.75 21.58
C SER A 215 10.17 47.23 21.91
N LYS A 216 9.08 47.53 22.63
CA LYS A 216 8.69 48.91 22.99
C LYS A 216 8.97 49.27 24.44
N SER A 217 8.89 48.32 25.38
CA SER A 217 9.05 48.57 26.80
C SER A 217 9.63 47.33 27.52
N PRO A 218 10.97 47.19 27.59
CA PRO A 218 11.61 46.03 28.20
C PRO A 218 11.58 46.01 29.75
N ALA A 219 11.05 47.03 30.42
CA ALA A 219 11.05 47.16 31.88
C ALA A 219 9.83 46.52 32.60
N ASP A 220 8.69 46.34 31.91
CA ASP A 220 7.43 45.94 32.56
C ASP A 220 7.08 44.44 32.44
N PHE A 221 7.93 43.65 31.77
CA PHE A 221 7.64 42.22 31.50
C PHE A 221 7.79 41.32 32.72
N GLN A 222 8.70 41.65 33.64
CA GLN A 222 8.90 40.85 34.85
C GLN A 222 7.72 41.02 35.81
N ASP A 223 7.28 42.26 36.07
CA ASP A 223 6.11 42.54 36.92
C ASP A 223 4.82 41.94 36.35
N ALA A 224 4.58 42.05 35.03
CA ALA A 224 3.41 41.47 34.39
C ALA A 224 3.37 39.93 34.47
N VAL A 225 4.52 39.25 34.40
CA VAL A 225 4.59 37.78 34.54
C VAL A 225 4.36 37.36 35.98
N HIS A 226 4.88 38.11 36.95
CA HIS A 226 4.65 37.84 38.37
C HIS A 226 3.16 37.98 38.74
N ASP A 227 2.50 39.06 38.31
CA ASP A 227 1.06 39.26 38.52
C ASP A 227 0.21 38.17 37.84
N PHE A 228 0.62 37.72 36.65
CA PHE A 228 -0.08 36.66 35.94
C PHE A 228 0.05 35.30 36.65
N VAL A 229 1.24 34.97 37.17
CA VAL A 229 1.49 33.73 37.92
C VAL A 229 0.73 33.73 39.25
N GLU A 230 0.66 34.85 39.96
CA GLU A 230 -0.14 34.97 41.18
C GLU A 230 -1.64 34.83 40.90
N THR A 231 -2.12 35.47 39.82
CA THR A 231 -3.51 35.34 39.39
C THR A 231 -3.84 33.91 38.96
N LEU A 232 -2.96 33.25 38.21
CA LEU A 232 -3.11 31.84 37.80
C LEU A 232 -3.08 30.90 39.00
N GLY A 233 -2.23 31.16 39.98
CA GLY A 233 -2.14 30.40 41.23
C GLY A 233 -3.41 30.52 42.07
N ASN A 234 -4.00 31.71 42.14
CA ASN A 234 -5.27 31.95 42.82
C ASN A 234 -6.46 31.31 42.08
N LEU A 235 -6.41 31.29 40.74
CA LEU A 235 -7.40 30.64 39.89
C LEU A 235 -7.30 29.10 39.97
N ALA A 236 -6.09 28.56 39.99
CA ALA A 236 -5.84 27.12 40.18
C ALA A 236 -6.31 26.62 41.54
N LYS A 237 -6.14 27.43 42.60
CA LYS A 237 -6.63 27.11 43.96
C LYS A 237 -8.16 27.10 44.06
N SER A 238 -8.85 27.91 43.26
CA SER A 238 -10.32 27.99 43.25
C SER A 238 -10.98 27.00 42.27
N LEU A 239 -10.22 26.51 41.28
CA LEU A 239 -10.65 25.53 40.27
C LEU A 239 -11.27 24.23 40.84
N PRO A 240 -10.74 23.57 41.89
CA PRO A 240 -11.34 22.34 42.41
C PRO A 240 -12.72 22.56 43.05
N GLY A 241 -13.01 23.74 43.59
CA GLY A 241 -14.33 24.09 44.11
C GLY A 241 -15.36 24.29 43.00
N PHE A 242 -14.95 24.99 41.94
CA PHE A 242 -15.78 25.23 40.75
C PHE A 242 -16.12 23.93 39.99
N LEU A 243 -15.16 23.01 39.85
CA LEU A 243 -15.38 21.71 39.24
C LEU A 243 -16.28 20.80 40.08
N LYS A 244 -16.22 20.92 41.42
CA LYS A 244 -17.13 20.18 42.32
C LYS A 244 -18.57 20.69 42.21
N GLU A 245 -18.78 22.01 42.14
CA GLU A 245 -20.10 22.61 41.95
C GLU A 245 -20.69 22.31 40.57
N ILE A 246 -19.88 22.38 39.51
CA ILE A 246 -20.30 22.01 38.15
C ILE A 246 -20.59 20.51 38.05
N GLY A 247 -19.75 19.67 38.66
CA GLY A 247 -19.99 18.23 38.74
C GLY A 247 -21.30 17.91 39.45
N GLN A 248 -21.61 18.61 40.53
CA GLN A 248 -22.89 18.45 41.24
C GLN A 248 -24.09 18.99 40.44
N LYS A 249 -23.93 20.06 39.65
CA LYS A 249 -25.00 20.60 38.78
C LYS A 249 -25.24 19.77 37.51
N ILE A 250 -24.24 19.05 37.00
CA ILE A 250 -24.31 18.29 35.75
C ILE A 250 -24.59 16.81 35.99
N PHE A 251 -24.02 16.19 37.02
CA PHE A 251 -24.22 14.77 37.33
C PHE A 251 -25.23 14.51 38.46
N GLY A 252 -25.70 15.56 39.14
CA GLY A 252 -26.79 15.48 40.11
C GLY A 252 -28.16 15.47 39.44
N SER A 253 -28.50 14.43 38.69
CA SER A 253 -29.88 14.14 38.33
C SER A 253 -30.54 13.32 39.44
N GLU A 254 -31.40 13.94 40.25
CA GLU A 254 -32.67 13.40 40.77
C GLU A 254 -33.20 14.26 41.94
N ASN A 255 -33.86 15.36 41.59
CA ASN A 255 -35.22 15.63 42.04
C ASN A 255 -35.67 16.98 41.45
N ARG A 256 -36.25 16.92 40.25
CA ARG A 256 -37.23 17.93 39.84
C ARG A 256 -38.55 17.63 40.58
N GLY A 257 -38.51 17.75 41.91
CA GLY A 257 -39.68 17.81 42.78
C GLY A 257 -39.92 19.28 43.10
N GLY A 258 -41.00 19.83 42.58
CA GLY A 258 -41.23 21.27 42.51
C GLY A 258 -41.55 21.94 43.84
N TYR A 259 -41.53 23.27 43.81
CA TYR A 259 -42.45 24.10 44.57
C TYR A 259 -42.90 25.30 43.73
N SER A 260 -44.22 25.40 43.64
CA SER A 260 -44.98 26.63 43.43
C SER A 260 -44.62 27.65 44.52
N ALA A 261 -44.36 28.89 44.14
CA ALA A 261 -44.83 30.04 44.90
C ALA A 261 -44.93 31.26 43.97
N VAL A 262 -45.98 32.01 44.27
CA VAL A 262 -46.60 33.18 43.64
C VAL A 262 -45.71 34.40 43.43
#